data_AF-A0A4Q3XQE6-F1
#
_entry.id   AF-A0A4Q3XQE6-F1
#
_cell.length_a   1.000
_cell.length_b   1.000
_cell.length_c   1.000
_cell.angle_alpha   90.00
_cell.angle_beta   90.00
_cell.angle_gamma   90.00
#
_symmetry.space_group_name_H-M   'P 1'
#
loop_
_entity.id
_entity.type
_entity.pdbx_description
1 polymer ?
#
loop_
_entity_poly.entity_id
_entity_poly.type
_entity_poly.pdbx_seq_one_letter_code
_entity_poly.pdbx_strand_id
1 'polypeptide(L)'
;GTTVFTAAEGEVVRTGYDPEGYGNFIEVRHPNGMSTLYGHLSRIDVANGDAVTMGQRIGLVGSTGYSTGPHLHFEVRRDGAQVNPTKVVDRHFEVTVKPKA
;
A
#
# COMPACT_ATOMS: atom_id res chain seq x y z
N GLY A 1 -16.74 4.95 0.90
CA GLY A 1 -16.21 4.62 -0.43
C GLY A 1 -16.06 3.13 -0.61
N THR A 2 -15.59 2.68 -1.77
CA THR A 2 -15.25 1.28 -2.06
C THR A 2 -14.17 0.76 -1.10
N THR A 3 -14.26 -0.50 -0.69
CA THR A 3 -13.27 -1.12 0.21
C THR A 3 -11.90 -1.24 -0.46
N VAL A 4 -10.83 -0.92 0.28
CA VAL A 4 -9.45 -1.13 -0.14
C VAL A 4 -8.85 -2.28 0.66
N PHE A 5 -8.21 -3.22 -0.05
CA PHE A 5 -7.57 -4.40 0.50
C PHE A 5 -6.05 -4.33 0.25
N THR A 6 -5.25 -4.85 1.19
CA THR A 6 -3.82 -5.01 0.97
C THR A 6 -3.55 -6.07 -0.10
N ALA A 7 -2.55 -5.83 -0.94
CA ALA A 7 -2.21 -6.67 -2.09
C ALA A 7 -1.47 -7.95 -1.67
N ALA A 8 -0.75 -7.89 -0.55
CA ALA A 8 0.01 -9.00 0.02
C ALA A 8 0.19 -8.81 1.54
N GLU A 9 0.60 -9.86 2.26
CA GLU A 9 0.97 -9.71 3.66
C GLU A 9 2.17 -8.79 3.86
N GLY A 10 2.24 -8.15 5.01
CA GLY A 10 3.32 -7.24 5.33
C GLY A 10 3.10 -6.46 6.62
N GLU A 11 3.89 -5.41 6.77
CA GLU A 11 3.84 -4.48 7.89
C GLU A 11 3.48 -3.09 7.36
N VAL A 12 2.54 -2.42 7.99
CA VAL A 12 2.22 -1.02 7.68
C VAL A 12 3.38 -0.14 8.15
N VAL A 13 4.15 0.38 7.21
CA VAL A 13 5.35 1.18 7.49
C VAL A 13 5.08 2.68 7.49
N ARG A 14 3.93 3.11 6.97
CA ARG A 14 3.55 4.51 6.97
C ARG A 14 2.05 4.68 6.80
N THR A 15 1.47 5.57 7.59
CA THR A 15 0.14 6.14 7.34
C THR A 15 0.23 7.65 7.52
N GLY A 16 -0.65 8.40 6.87
CA GLY A 16 -0.64 9.85 7.03
C GLY A 16 -1.58 10.57 6.08
N TYR A 17 -1.49 11.89 6.11
CA TYR A 17 -2.19 12.79 5.22
C TYR A 17 -1.19 13.70 4.50
N ASP A 18 -1.23 13.71 3.17
CA ASP A 18 -0.43 14.55 2.30
C ASP A 18 -1.35 15.42 1.42
N PRO A 19 -1.52 16.73 1.72
CA PRO A 19 -2.47 17.58 1.01
C PRO A 19 -2.12 17.82 -0.46
N GLU A 20 -0.84 17.81 -0.82
CA GLU A 20 -0.35 18.16 -2.17
C GLU A 20 -0.10 16.91 -3.04
N GLY A 21 -0.18 15.72 -2.46
CA GLY A 21 -0.03 14.45 -3.15
C GLY A 21 -1.10 13.46 -2.73
N TYR A 22 -0.72 12.53 -1.85
CA TYR A 22 -1.48 11.29 -1.65
C TYR A 22 -2.80 11.42 -0.90
N GLY A 23 -3.12 12.56 -0.31
CA GLY A 23 -4.23 12.67 0.63
C GLY A 23 -4.01 11.72 1.80
N ASN A 24 -5.08 11.06 2.26
CA ASN A 24 -4.92 9.96 3.21
C ASN A 24 -4.26 8.77 2.51
N PHE A 25 -3.20 8.24 3.10
CA PHE A 25 -2.46 7.13 2.52
C PHE A 25 -2.01 6.08 3.52
N ILE A 26 -1.72 4.90 2.99
CA ILE A 26 -1.17 3.74 3.69
C ILE A 26 -0.03 3.17 2.85
N GLU A 27 1.10 2.87 3.46
CA GLU A 27 2.21 2.15 2.84
C GLU A 27 2.50 0.85 3.59
N VAL A 28 2.52 -0.27 2.89
CA VAL A 28 2.77 -1.61 3.42
C VAL A 28 4.08 -2.12 2.85
N ARG A 29 5.00 -2.56 3.71
CA ARG A 29 6.24 -3.24 3.32
C ARG A 29 6.04 -4.75 3.38
N HIS A 30 6.42 -5.43 2.31
CA HIS A 30 6.26 -6.86 2.13
C HIS A 30 7.57 -7.61 2.39
N PRO A 31 7.52 -8.91 2.74
CA PRO A 31 8.71 -9.71 3.07
C PRO A 31 9.75 -9.83 1.93
N ASN A 32 9.33 -9.64 0.68
CA ASN A 32 10.20 -9.70 -0.50
C ASN A 32 10.96 -8.38 -0.78
N GLY A 33 10.90 -7.40 0.14
CA GLY A 33 11.56 -6.10 0.00
C GLY A 33 10.82 -5.08 -0.87
N MET A 34 9.63 -5.44 -1.38
CA MET A 34 8.75 -4.48 -2.05
C MET A 34 7.86 -3.76 -1.03
N SER A 35 7.33 -2.59 -1.41
CA SER A 35 6.23 -1.95 -0.70
C SER A 35 5.09 -1.59 -1.65
N THR A 36 3.89 -1.49 -1.11
CA THR A 36 2.71 -0.98 -1.81
C THR A 36 2.19 0.28 -1.12
N LEU A 37 1.77 1.27 -1.91
CA LEU A 37 1.17 2.50 -1.40
C LEU A 37 -0.26 2.64 -1.91
N TYR A 38 -1.18 2.99 -1.01
CA TYR A 38 -2.60 3.21 -1.24
C TYR A 38 -2.93 4.66 -0.90
N GLY A 39 -3.27 5.48 -1.90
CA GLY A 39 -3.55 6.91 -1.74
C GLY A 39 -5.00 7.30 -2.03
N HIS A 40 -5.28 8.57 -1.82
CA HIS A 40 -6.56 9.26 -1.96
C HIS A 40 -7.69 8.67 -1.11
N LEU A 41 -7.35 8.04 0.02
CA LEU A 41 -8.33 7.34 0.85
C LEU A 41 -9.30 8.33 1.52
N SER A 42 -10.54 7.90 1.77
CA SER A 42 -11.48 8.63 2.63
C SER A 42 -11.35 8.21 4.09
N ARG A 43 -10.81 7.01 4.34
CA ARG A 43 -10.65 6.42 5.66
C ARG A 43 -9.47 5.45 5.68
N ILE A 44 -8.70 5.51 6.76
CA ILE A 44 -7.61 4.60 7.09
C ILE A 44 -8.11 3.70 8.25
N ASP A 45 -7.98 2.39 8.11
CA ASP A 45 -8.43 1.40 9.11
C ASP A 45 -7.27 0.71 9.87
N VAL A 46 -6.02 1.03 9.52
CA VAL A 46 -4.79 0.46 10.09
C VAL A 46 -3.81 1.56 10.49
N ALA A 47 -2.88 1.26 11.38
CA ALA A 47 -1.86 2.18 11.87
C ALA A 47 -0.44 1.72 11.53
N ASN A 48 0.53 2.62 11.66
CA ASN A 48 1.94 2.28 11.56
C ASN A 48 2.32 1.18 12.57
N GLY A 49 3.05 0.16 12.11
CA GLY A 49 3.44 -1.01 12.88
C GLY A 49 2.44 -2.18 12.83
N ASP A 50 1.25 -1.99 12.25
CA ASP A 50 0.28 -3.09 12.14
C ASP A 50 0.77 -4.15 11.15
N ALA A 51 0.68 -5.42 11.55
CA ALA A 51 0.80 -6.53 10.62
C ALA A 51 -0.52 -6.69 9.83
N VAL A 52 -0.41 -6.91 8.52
CA VAL A 52 -1.54 -7.16 7.64
C VAL A 52 -1.37 -8.46 6.88
N THR A 53 -2.46 -9.19 6.66
CA THR A 53 -2.49 -10.40 5.83
C THR A 53 -2.98 -10.09 4.42
N MET A 54 -2.60 -10.91 3.43
CA MET A 54 -3.09 -10.74 2.04
C MET A 54 -4.62 -10.64 2.00
N GLY A 55 -5.15 -9.62 1.31
CA GLY A 55 -6.59 -9.39 1.21
C GLY A 55 -7.25 -8.81 2.46
N GLN A 56 -6.49 -8.46 3.51
CA GLN A 56 -7.03 -7.73 4.66
C GLN A 56 -7.50 -6.33 4.23
N ARG A 57 -8.67 -5.93 4.72
CA ARG A 57 -9.18 -4.57 4.55
C ARG A 57 -8.30 -3.58 5.32
N ILE A 58 -7.90 -2.50 4.64
CA ILE A 58 -7.03 -1.47 5.21
C ILE A 58 -7.61 -0.05 5.16
N GLY A 59 -8.68 0.17 4.42
CA GLY A 59 -9.33 1.48 4.34
C GLY A 59 -10.45 1.55 3.32
N LEU A 60 -10.86 2.78 2.98
CA LEU A 60 -11.89 3.05 1.99
C LEU A 60 -11.41 4.07 0.95
N VAL A 61 -11.75 3.86 -0.32
CA VAL A 61 -11.52 4.80 -1.42
C VAL A 61 -12.18 6.14 -1.10
N GLY A 62 -11.50 7.24 -1.45
CA GLY A 62 -11.99 8.60 -1.31
C GLY A 62 -11.54 9.47 -2.47
N SER A 63 -11.48 10.77 -2.20
CA SER A 63 -11.00 11.81 -3.12
C SER A 63 -10.26 12.87 -2.31
N THR A 64 -9.21 12.47 -1.59
CA THR A 64 -8.43 13.35 -0.71
C THR A 64 -7.06 13.67 -1.30
N GLY A 65 -6.46 14.80 -0.88
CA GLY A 65 -5.20 15.29 -1.42
C GLY A 65 -5.36 15.81 -2.84
N TYR A 66 -4.32 15.62 -3.67
CA TYR A 66 -4.33 16.03 -5.06
C TYR A 66 -5.08 15.01 -5.93
N SER A 67 -6.40 15.04 -5.85
CA SER A 67 -7.29 14.12 -6.56
C SER A 67 -8.41 14.88 -7.28
N THR A 68 -8.67 14.52 -8.53
CA THR A 68 -9.72 15.12 -9.35
C THR A 68 -11.09 14.45 -9.20
N GLY A 69 -11.18 13.36 -8.44
CA GLY A 69 -12.41 12.63 -8.18
C GLY A 69 -12.16 11.28 -7.50
N PRO A 70 -13.20 10.55 -7.08
CA PRO A 70 -13.02 9.32 -6.30
C PRO A 70 -12.29 8.21 -7.06
N HIS A 71 -11.07 7.87 -6.63
CA HIS A 71 -10.27 6.78 -7.18
C HIS A 71 -9.22 6.28 -6.16
N LEU A 72 -8.63 5.12 -6.45
CA LEU A 72 -7.50 4.59 -5.68
C LEU A 72 -6.20 4.89 -6.44
N HIS A 73 -5.32 5.68 -5.84
CA HIS A 73 -3.93 5.74 -6.28
C HIS A 73 -3.17 4.55 -5.71
N PHE A 74 -2.58 3.73 -6.57
CA PHE A 74 -1.88 2.52 -6.17
C PHE A 74 -0.47 2.49 -6.74
N GLU A 75 0.51 2.27 -5.87
CA GLU A 75 1.90 2.10 -6.28
C GLU A 75 2.45 0.77 -5.80
N VAL A 76 3.37 0.22 -6.58
CA VAL A 76 4.31 -0.82 -6.13
C VAL A 76 5.70 -0.19 -6.17
N ARG A 77 6.49 -0.43 -5.13
CA ARG A 77 7.83 0.12 -4.98
C ARG A 77 8.82 -0.99 -4.64
N ARG A 78 10.05 -0.84 -5.11
CA ARG A 78 11.21 -1.65 -4.71
C ARG A 78 12.30 -0.69 -4.27
N ASP A 79 12.82 -0.88 -3.06
CA ASP A 79 13.87 -0.02 -2.49
C ASP A 79 13.53 1.49 -2.52
N GLY A 80 12.26 1.83 -2.32
CA GLY A 80 11.76 3.20 -2.33
C GLY A 80 11.51 3.80 -3.73
N ALA A 81 11.89 3.11 -4.81
CA ALA A 81 11.61 3.53 -6.18
C ALA A 81 10.34 2.90 -6.72
N GLN A 82 9.52 3.69 -7.42
CA GLN A 82 8.30 3.20 -8.08
C GLN A 82 8.65 2.22 -9.19
N VAL A 83 7.97 1.09 -9.23
CA VAL A 83 8.01 0.14 -10.34
C VAL A 83 6.66 0.13 -11.04
N ASN A 84 6.65 -0.05 -12.36
CA ASN A 84 5.40 -0.12 -13.11
C ASN A 84 4.55 -1.30 -12.56
N PRO A 85 3.36 -1.04 -11.98
CA PRO A 85 2.56 -2.08 -11.34
C PRO A 85 2.16 -3.19 -12.31
N THR A 86 1.98 -2.93 -13.61
CA THR A 86 1.60 -3.96 -14.59
C THR A 86 2.67 -5.04 -14.79
N LYS A 87 3.90 -4.79 -14.34
CA LYS A 87 4.98 -5.78 -14.35
C LYS A 87 4.95 -6.71 -13.13
N VAL A 88 4.15 -6.39 -12.12
CA VAL A 88 4.16 -7.03 -10.79
C VAL A 88 2.78 -7.58 -10.41
N VAL A 89 1.71 -6.89 -10.82
CA VAL A 89 0.33 -7.36 -10.67
C VAL A 89 0.17 -8.67 -11.43
N ASP A 90 -0.54 -9.62 -10.83
CA ASP A 90 -0.74 -10.98 -11.33
C ASP A 90 0.52 -11.88 -11.33
N ARG A 91 1.53 -11.51 -10.52
CA ARG A 91 2.73 -12.31 -10.29
C ARG A 91 2.86 -12.70 -8.82
N HIS A 92 3.30 -13.93 -8.59
CA HIS A 92 3.75 -14.40 -7.27
C HIS A 92 5.27 -14.32 -7.24
N PHE A 93 5.82 -13.74 -6.18
CA PHE A 93 7.27 -13.65 -5.98
C PHE A 93 7.64 -14.53 -4.79
N GLU A 94 8.56 -15.47 -5.01
CA GLU A 94 9.09 -16.28 -3.92
C GLU A 94 9.89 -15.40 -2.96
N VAL A 95 9.61 -15.52 -1.66
CA VAL A 95 10.37 -14.85 -0.60
C VAL A 95 11.55 -15.77 -0.26
N THR A 96 12.76 -15.41 -0.67
CA THR A 96 13.96 -16.09 -0.17
C THR A 96 14.35 -15.49 1.19
N VAL A 97 13.89 -16.12 2.27
CA VAL A 97 14.36 -15.77 3.61
C VAL A 97 15.76 -16.35 3.79
N LYS A 98 16.79 -15.50 3.77
CA LYS A 98 18.12 -15.92 4.25
C LYS A 98 18.03 -16.12 5.76
N PRO A 99 18.31 -17.31 6.31
CA PRO A 99 18.33 -17.49 7.75
C PRO A 99 19.37 -16.56 8.36
N LYS A 100 18.97 -15.82 9.39
CA LYS A 100 19.87 -15.01 10.21
C LYS A 100 20.75 -16.00 10.99
N ALA A 101 22.07 -15.93 10.79
CA ALA A 101 23.05 -16.71 11.53
C ALA A 101 23.04 -16.38 13.03
#